data_AF-A0A328IQB2-F1
#
_entry.id   AF-A0A328IQB2-F1
#
_cell.length_a   1.000
_cell.length_b   1.000
_cell.length_c   1.000
_cell.angle_alpha   90.00
_cell.angle_beta   90.00
_cell.angle_gamma   90.00
#
_symmetry.space_group_name_H-M   'P 1'
#
loop_
_entity.id
_entity.type
_entity.pdbx_description
1 polymer ?
#
loop_
_entity_poly.entity_id
_entity_poly.type
_entity_poly.pdbx_seq_one_letter_code
_entity_poly.pdbx_strand_id
1 'polypeptide(L)'
;MTTSSTKIISKILLYVVIIGGAFLMLVPFAWMVATSFKAPSEVSSWPPVWTTKNAANSFTFKTQIKQKSTSASVDLATLSLSEFRNFAALMEESVSFDTLSVNLNDDPIRRGEIEIQLLGRDGAPANYASQVDEQLFAELVDRYSAIKDNVPDAHAKSLRDLPVEDAGRFLDGFFNAAVYSDGGFVKRVVLVSSLRAQYSRAIERLSQSVETAMKELPIDTDATKEMKARIREESAVLLEGPVAALAKSMESLESYRTGTTGVTELSELERIVADLRSSTDEIRKAVSEIIALSEEISAGDARMSLSVRQLERSLESIPDG
;
A
#
# COMPACT_ATOMS: atom_id res chain seq x y z
N MET A 1 -22.97 88.57 2.14
CA MET A 1 -24.24 88.02 2.68
C MET A 1 -24.29 86.54 2.37
N THR A 2 -23.95 85.66 3.32
CA THR A 2 -24.18 84.22 3.18
C THR A 2 -25.61 83.93 3.65
N THR A 3 -26.47 83.57 2.71
CA THR A 3 -27.90 83.39 2.94
C THR A 3 -28.14 82.24 3.92
N SER A 4 -29.20 82.35 4.73
CA SER A 4 -29.56 81.41 5.80
C SER A 4 -29.46 79.92 5.38
N SER A 5 -29.80 79.61 4.13
CA SER A 5 -29.74 78.27 3.53
C SER A 5 -28.34 77.66 3.50
N THR A 6 -27.28 78.44 3.25
CA THR A 6 -25.89 77.92 3.23
C THR A 6 -25.43 77.49 4.63
N LYS A 7 -25.90 78.18 5.68
CA LYS A 7 -25.62 77.82 7.07
C LYS A 7 -26.34 76.53 7.49
N ILE A 8 -27.56 76.32 6.98
CA ILE A 8 -28.33 75.09 7.23
C ILE A 8 -27.67 73.90 6.54
N ILE A 9 -27.30 74.04 5.27
CA ILE A 9 -26.60 72.98 4.51
C ILE A 9 -25.27 72.61 5.16
N SER A 10 -24.48 73.60 5.59
CA SER A 10 -23.22 73.37 6.29
C SER A 10 -23.41 72.63 7.63
N LYS A 11 -24.48 72.95 8.39
CA LYS A 11 -24.82 72.22 9.61
C LYS A 11 -25.24 70.78 9.32
N ILE A 12 -26.05 70.55 8.29
CA ILE A 12 -26.47 69.20 7.90
C ILE A 12 -25.24 68.37 7.50
N LEU A 13 -24.34 68.92 6.67
CA LEU A 13 -23.10 68.26 6.29
C LEU A 13 -22.24 67.94 7.52
N LEU A 14 -22.10 68.89 8.45
CA LEU A 14 -21.38 68.69 9.71
C LEU A 14 -21.98 67.56 10.53
N TYR A 15 -23.31 67.51 10.67
CA TYR A 15 -23.97 66.41 11.38
C TYR A 15 -23.79 65.06 10.68
N VAL A 16 -23.85 65.00 9.34
CA VAL A 16 -23.59 63.76 8.58
C VAL A 16 -22.16 63.28 8.81
N VAL A 17 -21.18 64.18 8.81
CA VAL A 17 -19.77 63.84 9.10
C VAL A 17 -19.58 63.38 10.54
N ILE A 18 -20.22 64.04 11.52
CA ILE A 18 -20.14 63.65 12.93
C ILE A 18 -20.79 62.29 13.16
N ILE A 19 -21.98 62.06 12.60
CA ILE A 19 -22.70 60.78 12.69
C ILE A 19 -21.89 59.68 12.00
N GLY A 20 -21.37 59.95 10.78
CA GLY A 20 -20.50 59.02 10.05
C GLY A 20 -19.23 58.68 10.82
N GLY A 21 -18.57 59.68 11.42
CA GLY A 21 -17.39 59.50 12.26
C GLY A 21 -17.69 58.68 13.52
N ALA A 22 -18.85 58.91 14.15
CA ALA A 22 -19.30 58.12 15.29
C ALA A 22 -19.54 56.65 14.92
N PHE A 23 -20.17 56.38 13.77
CA PHE A 23 -20.32 55.00 13.26
C PHE A 23 -18.96 54.37 12.91
N LEU A 24 -18.03 55.14 12.34
CA LEU A 24 -16.68 54.66 12.05
C LEU A 24 -15.95 54.22 13.33
N MET A 25 -16.16 54.95 14.43
CA MET A 25 -15.61 54.59 15.75
C MET A 25 -16.25 53.32 16.35
N LEU A 26 -17.43 52.90 15.88
CA LEU A 26 -18.06 51.64 16.30
C LEU A 26 -17.51 50.42 15.54
N VAL A 27 -16.85 50.60 14.39
CA VAL A 27 -16.32 49.49 13.58
C VAL A 27 -15.32 48.61 14.37
N PRO A 28 -14.33 49.16 15.12
CA PRO A 28 -13.46 48.35 15.96
C PRO A 28 -14.20 47.59 17.06
N PHE A 29 -15.27 48.19 17.62
CA PHE A 29 -16.10 47.53 18.61
C PHE A 29 -16.88 46.36 18.00
N ALA A 30 -17.54 46.58 16.87
CA ALA A 30 -18.23 45.53 16.12
C ALA A 30 -17.28 44.40 15.73
N TRP A 31 -16.04 44.74 15.35
CA TRP A 31 -14.99 43.76 15.07
C TRP A 31 -14.63 42.93 16.31
N MET A 32 -14.42 43.56 17.47
CA MET A 32 -14.13 42.85 18.72
C MET A 32 -15.24 41.87 19.08
N VAL A 33 -16.51 42.30 18.99
CA VAL A 33 -17.66 41.42 19.21
C VAL A 33 -17.66 40.26 18.22
N ALA A 34 -17.49 40.53 16.92
CA ALA A 34 -17.43 39.48 15.91
C ALA A 34 -16.27 38.49 16.16
N THR A 35 -15.08 38.97 16.52
CA THR A 35 -13.92 38.11 16.82
C THR A 35 -14.08 37.27 18.08
N SER A 36 -14.88 37.71 19.06
CA SER A 36 -15.12 36.93 20.28
C SER A 36 -15.87 35.61 20.01
N PHE A 37 -16.62 35.54 18.91
CA PHE A 37 -17.34 34.35 18.47
C PHE A 37 -16.57 33.52 17.44
N LYS A 38 -15.44 34.01 16.92
CA LYS A 38 -14.66 33.31 15.90
C LYS A 38 -13.85 32.17 16.49
N ALA A 39 -13.67 31.12 15.70
CA ALA A 39 -12.74 30.05 16.03
C ALA A 39 -11.28 30.51 15.85
N PRO A 40 -10.30 29.90 16.56
CA PRO A 40 -8.89 30.28 16.45
C PRO A 40 -8.38 30.37 15.02
N SER A 41 -8.69 29.38 14.16
CA SER A 41 -8.29 29.40 12.75
C SER A 41 -8.89 30.56 11.95
N GLU A 42 -10.10 31.00 12.29
CA GLU A 42 -10.78 32.12 11.63
C GLU A 42 -10.16 33.47 12.00
N VAL A 43 -9.67 33.61 13.23
CA VAL A 43 -8.97 34.84 13.69
C VAL A 43 -7.62 34.99 12.98
N SER A 44 -6.95 33.88 12.68
CA SER A 44 -5.67 33.86 11.98
C SER A 44 -5.80 33.90 10.45
N SER A 45 -7.02 33.90 9.90
CA SER A 45 -7.26 33.92 8.45
C SER A 45 -7.10 35.31 7.84
N TRP A 46 -6.49 35.37 6.64
CA TRP A 46 -6.37 36.59 5.85
C TRP A 46 -6.93 36.35 4.44
N PRO A 47 -7.81 37.23 3.91
CA PRO A 47 -8.27 38.50 4.49
C PRO A 47 -9.26 38.34 5.66
N PRO A 48 -9.45 39.38 6.50
CA PRO A 48 -10.35 39.32 7.64
C PRO A 48 -11.81 39.16 7.20
N VAL A 49 -12.48 38.10 7.66
CA VAL A 49 -13.88 37.80 7.32
C VAL A 49 -14.81 38.24 8.46
N TRP A 50 -15.97 38.83 8.19
CA TRP A 50 -16.93 39.25 9.22
C TRP A 50 -17.86 38.14 9.73
N THR A 51 -17.93 37.02 9.00
CA THR A 51 -18.74 35.85 9.34
C THR A 51 -17.95 34.88 10.24
N THR A 52 -18.66 33.97 10.92
CA THR A 52 -18.05 32.87 11.68
C THR A 52 -18.83 31.57 11.47
N LYS A 53 -18.11 30.45 11.36
CA LYS A 53 -18.68 29.10 11.33
C LYS A 53 -19.41 28.73 12.62
N ASN A 54 -19.06 29.34 13.76
CA ASN A 54 -19.71 29.07 15.04
C ASN A 54 -21.16 29.58 15.15
N ALA A 55 -21.59 30.42 14.20
CA ALA A 55 -22.97 30.89 14.11
C ALA A 55 -23.86 29.99 13.21
N ALA A 56 -23.29 28.99 12.54
CA ALA A 56 -24.06 28.05 11.74
C ALA A 56 -24.77 27.02 12.63
N ASN A 57 -25.95 26.55 12.19
CA ASN A 57 -26.71 25.51 12.90
C ASN A 57 -26.06 24.12 12.80
N SER A 58 -25.25 23.88 11.76
CA SER A 58 -24.52 22.64 11.53
C SER A 58 -23.25 22.92 10.73
N PHE A 59 -22.16 22.21 11.01
CA PHE A 59 -20.91 22.31 10.28
C PHE A 59 -20.24 20.94 10.16
N THR A 60 -19.59 20.69 9.02
CA THR A 60 -18.85 19.45 8.77
C THR A 60 -17.37 19.68 9.00
N PHE A 61 -16.78 18.93 9.92
CA PHE A 61 -15.35 19.03 10.24
C PHE A 61 -14.53 18.06 9.42
N LYS A 62 -13.28 18.44 9.13
CA LYS A 62 -12.30 17.53 8.53
C LYS A 62 -11.76 16.60 9.60
N THR A 63 -12.06 15.32 9.49
CA THR A 63 -11.52 14.28 10.36
C THR A 63 -10.45 13.48 9.62
N GLN A 64 -9.44 13.02 10.35
CA GLN A 64 -8.48 12.04 9.86
C GLN A 64 -8.59 10.81 10.75
N ILE A 65 -8.95 9.68 10.13
CA ILE A 65 -8.91 8.39 10.80
C ILE A 65 -7.45 7.93 10.80
N LYS A 66 -6.88 7.75 11.99
CA LYS A 66 -5.58 7.08 12.13
C LYS A 66 -5.84 5.65 12.56
N GLN A 67 -5.82 4.72 11.61
CA GLN A 67 -5.77 3.30 11.93
C GLN A 67 -4.38 2.99 12.48
N LYS A 68 -4.30 2.63 13.77
CA LYS A 68 -3.05 2.20 14.38
C LYS A 68 -2.92 0.70 14.13
N SER A 69 -2.18 0.31 13.10
CA SER A 69 -1.78 -1.09 12.96
C SER A 69 -0.73 -1.44 14.02
N THR A 70 -0.68 -2.70 14.43
CA THR A 70 0.21 -3.28 15.45
C THR A 70 1.71 -3.01 15.20
N SER A 71 2.06 -2.50 14.01
CA SER A 71 3.42 -2.15 13.58
C SER A 71 3.67 -0.65 13.37
N ALA A 72 2.71 0.24 13.64
CA ALA A 72 2.94 1.69 13.58
C ALA A 72 3.71 2.15 14.84
N SER A 73 5.03 1.96 14.82
CA SER A 73 5.96 2.61 15.73
C SER A 73 5.86 4.12 15.53
N VAL A 74 5.01 4.77 16.32
CA VAL A 74 5.06 6.22 16.50
C VAL A 74 6.36 6.48 17.26
N ASP A 75 7.32 7.14 16.62
CA ASP A 75 8.60 7.49 17.25
C ASP A 75 8.38 8.55 18.34
N LEU A 76 8.15 8.07 19.56
CA LEU A 76 7.85 8.86 20.75
C LEU A 76 8.99 9.81 21.14
N ALA A 77 10.18 9.65 20.56
CA ALA A 77 11.34 10.50 20.78
C ALA A 77 11.18 11.92 20.20
N THR A 78 10.20 12.12 19.31
CA THR A 78 9.95 13.42 18.65
C THR A 78 8.85 14.25 19.29
N LEU A 79 8.14 13.71 20.30
CA LEU A 79 7.05 14.39 20.97
C LEU A 79 7.55 15.24 22.13
N SER A 80 6.93 16.40 22.36
CA SER A 80 7.20 17.19 23.55
C SER A 80 6.77 16.44 24.81
N LEU A 81 7.39 16.74 25.96
CA LEU A 81 7.15 16.02 27.22
C LEU A 81 5.68 16.13 27.70
N SER A 82 4.98 17.20 27.32
CA SER A 82 3.53 17.39 27.53
C SER A 82 2.67 16.53 26.60
N GLU A 83 3.06 16.40 25.34
CA GLU A 83 2.38 15.53 24.36
C GLU A 83 2.61 14.07 24.70
N PHE A 84 3.83 13.71 25.11
CA PHE A 84 4.16 12.38 25.61
C PHE A 84 3.34 12.03 26.86
N ARG A 85 3.19 12.93 27.83
CA ARG A 85 2.41 12.65 29.05
C ARG A 85 0.91 12.55 28.79
N ASN A 86 0.35 13.39 27.92
CA ASN A 86 -1.06 13.28 27.51
C ASN A 86 -1.29 12.00 26.69
N PHE A 87 -0.34 11.61 25.85
CA PHE A 87 -0.43 10.39 25.04
C PHE A 87 -0.18 9.12 25.86
N ALA A 88 0.74 9.14 26.82
CA ALA A 88 1.02 8.04 27.75
C ALA A 88 -0.16 7.82 28.71
N ALA A 89 -0.80 8.89 29.19
CA ALA A 89 -2.03 8.78 29.98
C ALA A 89 -3.20 8.16 29.19
N LEU A 90 -3.25 8.36 27.87
CA LEU A 90 -4.19 7.67 26.98
C LEU A 90 -3.79 6.23 26.67
N MET A 91 -2.54 5.83 26.91
CA MET A 91 -2.06 4.46 26.73
C MET A 91 -2.21 3.59 27.99
N GLU A 92 -2.25 4.20 29.18
CA GLU A 92 -2.36 3.47 30.45
C GLU A 92 -3.79 2.97 30.76
N GLU A 93 -4.83 3.58 30.18
CA GLU A 93 -6.22 3.15 30.33
C GLU A 93 -6.84 2.76 28.97
N SER A 94 -6.62 1.49 28.59
CA SER A 94 -7.46 0.72 27.65
C SER A 94 -7.92 1.41 26.36
N VAL A 95 -7.00 1.74 25.46
CA VAL A 95 -7.37 1.81 24.04
C VAL A 95 -7.27 0.39 23.51
N SER A 96 -8.37 -0.37 23.61
CA SER A 96 -8.44 -1.74 23.07
C SER A 96 -8.28 -1.71 21.55
N PHE A 97 -7.96 -2.86 20.95
CA PHE A 97 -7.94 -3.03 19.49
C PHE A 97 -9.27 -2.59 18.81
N ASP A 98 -10.38 -2.56 19.56
CA ASP A 98 -11.71 -2.16 19.08
C ASP A 98 -11.96 -0.64 19.13
N THR A 99 -10.94 0.17 19.41
CA THR A 99 -11.10 1.62 19.58
C THR A 99 -10.67 2.37 18.32
N LEU A 100 -11.64 2.93 17.59
CA LEU A 100 -11.38 3.83 16.46
C LEU A 100 -10.92 5.22 16.96
N SER A 101 -9.65 5.57 16.75
CA SER A 101 -9.16 6.93 17.03
C SER A 101 -9.43 7.86 15.85
N VAL A 102 -10.39 8.77 16.04
CA VAL A 102 -10.70 9.84 15.08
C VAL A 102 -10.01 11.11 15.55
N ASN A 103 -9.03 11.59 14.79
CA ASN A 103 -8.37 12.85 15.08
C ASN A 103 -9.11 13.99 14.35
N LEU A 104 -9.53 15.00 15.11
CA LEU A 104 -10.14 16.21 14.56
C LEU A 104 -9.02 17.13 14.06
N ASN A 105 -8.87 17.25 12.75
CA ASN A 105 -7.89 18.14 12.14
C ASN A 105 -8.52 19.51 11.84
N ASP A 106 -9.15 20.10 12.85
CA ASP A 106 -9.86 21.39 12.80
C ASP A 106 -9.87 22.05 14.19
N ASP A 107 -10.50 23.23 14.30
CA ASP A 107 -10.69 23.91 15.58
C ASP A 107 -11.44 23.04 16.60
N PRO A 108 -11.12 23.16 17.90
CA PRO A 108 -11.75 22.35 18.93
C PRO A 108 -13.25 22.63 19.05
N ILE A 109 -14.04 21.56 19.10
CA ILE A 109 -15.48 21.62 19.31
C ILE A 109 -15.74 21.98 20.78
N ARG A 110 -16.39 23.12 21.03
CA ARG A 110 -16.69 23.59 22.40
C ARG A 110 -18.07 23.18 22.92
N ARG A 111 -19.04 22.97 22.02
CA ARG A 111 -20.45 22.66 22.37
C ARG A 111 -21.19 22.10 21.15
N GLY A 112 -22.26 21.34 21.40
CA GLY A 112 -23.15 20.80 20.38
C GLY A 112 -23.28 19.28 20.49
N GLU A 113 -24.09 18.72 19.59
CA GLU A 113 -24.15 17.28 19.36
C GLU A 113 -23.18 16.93 18.23
N ILE A 114 -22.40 15.86 18.42
CA ILE A 114 -21.46 15.36 17.42
C ILE A 114 -22.00 14.05 16.90
N GLU A 115 -22.34 14.02 15.62
CA GLU A 115 -22.69 12.80 14.92
C GLU A 115 -21.49 12.34 14.09
N ILE A 116 -20.94 11.17 14.43
CA ILE A 116 -19.89 10.52 13.63
C ILE A 116 -20.57 9.52 12.72
N GLN A 117 -20.66 9.85 11.43
CA GLN A 117 -21.21 8.96 10.43
C GLN A 117 -20.08 8.15 9.78
N LEU A 118 -20.22 6.83 9.81
CA LEU A 118 -19.42 5.93 8.98
C LEU A 118 -20.11 5.86 7.62
N LEU A 119 -19.54 6.49 6.61
CA LEU A 119 -20.11 6.55 5.26
C LEU A 119 -19.29 5.71 4.27
N GLY A 120 -19.98 5.09 3.31
CA GLY A 120 -19.40 4.45 2.14
C GLY A 120 -18.86 5.46 1.13
N ARG A 121 -18.24 4.96 0.04
CA ARG A 121 -17.67 5.81 -1.04
C ARG A 121 -18.72 6.62 -1.80
N ASP A 122 -19.97 6.19 -1.76
CA ASP A 122 -21.15 6.81 -2.35
C ASP A 122 -21.84 7.83 -1.42
N GLY A 123 -21.34 7.98 -0.18
CA GLY A 123 -21.93 8.85 0.84
C GLY A 123 -23.14 8.24 1.56
N ALA A 124 -23.53 7.00 1.26
CA ALA A 124 -24.53 6.27 2.03
C ALA A 124 -23.92 5.73 3.34
N PRO A 125 -24.74 5.35 4.35
CA PRO A 125 -24.23 4.66 5.54
C PRO A 125 -23.37 3.46 5.16
N ALA A 126 -22.18 3.36 5.75
CA ALA A 126 -21.27 2.25 5.50
C ALA A 126 -21.95 0.94 5.90
N ASN A 127 -21.90 -0.04 5.01
CA ASN A 127 -22.29 -1.40 5.34
C ASN A 127 -21.12 -2.09 6.05
N TYR A 128 -21.32 -2.49 7.30
CA TYR A 128 -20.34 -3.22 8.10
C TYR A 128 -21.02 -4.35 8.86
N ALA A 129 -20.29 -5.43 9.07
CA ALA A 129 -20.78 -6.54 9.86
C ALA A 129 -20.91 -6.10 11.32
N SER A 130 -22.08 -6.31 11.93
CA SER A 130 -22.32 -6.07 13.35
C SER A 130 -21.95 -7.26 14.24
N GLN A 131 -21.79 -8.43 13.63
CA GLN A 131 -21.45 -9.69 14.29
C GLN A 131 -20.54 -10.52 13.37
N VAL A 132 -19.67 -11.31 13.98
CA VAL A 132 -18.82 -12.26 13.28
C VAL A 132 -19.62 -13.53 13.02
N ASP A 133 -19.58 -14.02 11.78
CA ASP A 133 -20.06 -15.36 11.46
C ASP A 133 -18.98 -16.37 11.89
N GLU A 134 -19.19 -16.98 13.05
CA GLU A 134 -18.25 -17.94 13.66
C GLU A 134 -17.99 -19.16 12.77
N GLN A 135 -18.99 -19.60 12.01
CA GLN A 135 -18.83 -20.75 11.12
C GLN A 135 -17.94 -20.37 9.93
N LEU A 136 -18.21 -19.23 9.31
CA LEU A 136 -17.39 -18.71 8.21
C LEU A 136 -15.95 -18.45 8.69
N PHE A 137 -15.78 -17.92 9.90
CA PHE A 137 -14.47 -17.66 10.48
C PHE A 137 -13.69 -18.97 10.73
N ALA A 138 -14.34 -19.99 11.28
CA ALA A 138 -13.71 -21.30 11.47
C ALA A 138 -13.24 -21.91 10.13
N GLU A 139 -14.08 -21.86 9.09
CA GLU A 139 -13.69 -22.32 7.74
C GLU A 139 -12.50 -21.54 7.17
N LEU A 140 -12.43 -20.24 7.47
CA LEU A 140 -11.31 -19.40 7.05
C LEU A 140 -10.02 -19.75 7.81
N VAL A 141 -10.11 -20.01 9.11
CA VAL A 141 -8.98 -20.46 9.95
C VAL A 141 -8.45 -21.82 9.49
N ASP A 142 -9.34 -22.74 9.08
CA ASP A 142 -8.94 -24.04 8.52
C ASP A 142 -8.15 -23.86 7.22
N ARG A 143 -8.63 -23.00 6.31
CA ARG A 143 -7.93 -22.68 5.06
C ARG A 143 -6.58 -22.02 5.32
N TYR A 144 -6.53 -21.08 6.25
CA TYR A 144 -5.29 -20.43 6.67
C TYR A 144 -4.29 -21.44 7.25
N SER A 145 -4.75 -22.34 8.12
CA SER A 145 -3.90 -23.36 8.75
C SER A 145 -3.30 -24.34 7.74
N ALA A 146 -4.00 -24.60 6.63
CA ALA A 146 -3.50 -25.43 5.54
C ALA A 146 -2.36 -24.78 4.73
N ILE A 147 -2.25 -23.44 4.74
CA ILE A 147 -1.29 -22.71 3.90
C ILE A 147 -0.20 -21.98 4.69
N LYS A 148 -0.38 -21.75 6.00
CA LYS A 148 0.51 -20.89 6.80
C LYS A 148 1.99 -21.28 6.78
N ASP A 149 2.30 -22.56 6.62
CA ASP A 149 3.69 -23.04 6.60
C ASP A 149 4.35 -22.82 5.24
N ASN A 150 3.55 -22.74 4.18
CA ASN A 150 3.95 -22.60 2.78
C ASN A 150 3.84 -21.15 2.27
N VAL A 151 4.09 -20.18 3.14
CA VAL A 151 4.13 -18.75 2.77
C VAL A 151 5.58 -18.33 2.45
N PRO A 152 5.79 -17.40 1.50
CA PRO A 152 7.13 -16.87 1.21
C PRO A 152 7.79 -16.27 2.46
N ASP A 153 9.10 -16.49 2.64
CA ASP A 153 9.86 -16.03 3.81
C ASP A 153 9.73 -14.52 4.08
N ALA A 154 9.57 -13.72 3.01
CA ALA A 154 9.36 -12.28 3.10
C ALA A 154 8.12 -11.90 3.95
N HIS A 155 7.11 -12.77 4.02
CA HIS A 155 5.87 -12.55 4.75
C HIS A 155 5.64 -13.54 5.90
N ALA A 156 6.48 -14.58 6.02
CA ALA A 156 6.34 -15.63 7.03
C ALA A 156 6.19 -15.10 8.45
N LYS A 157 7.01 -14.11 8.84
CA LYS A 157 6.93 -13.50 10.18
C LYS A 157 5.58 -12.83 10.47
N SER A 158 4.95 -12.26 9.45
CA SER A 158 3.68 -11.54 9.62
C SER A 158 2.46 -12.45 9.45
N LEU A 159 2.64 -13.60 8.82
CA LEU A 159 1.55 -14.51 8.45
C LEU A 159 1.53 -15.84 9.20
N ARG A 160 2.60 -16.31 9.84
CA ARG A 160 2.60 -17.63 10.52
C ARG A 160 1.94 -17.61 11.89
N ASP A 161 2.08 -16.50 12.60
CA ASP A 161 1.70 -16.36 14.00
C ASP A 161 0.42 -15.52 14.18
N LEU A 162 -0.46 -15.51 13.18
CA LEU A 162 -1.74 -14.80 13.30
C LEU A 162 -2.61 -15.43 14.41
N PRO A 163 -3.24 -14.60 15.27
CA PRO A 163 -4.08 -15.09 16.36
C PRO A 163 -5.40 -15.63 15.81
N VAL A 164 -5.56 -16.95 15.80
CA VAL A 164 -6.74 -17.63 15.22
C VAL A 164 -7.93 -17.75 16.17
N GLU A 165 -7.74 -17.43 17.45
CA GLU A 165 -8.80 -17.53 18.47
C GLU A 165 -9.77 -16.34 18.46
N ASP A 166 -9.37 -15.23 17.82
CA ASP A 166 -10.12 -13.98 17.81
C ASP A 166 -10.18 -13.43 16.38
N ALA A 167 -11.39 -13.33 15.83
CA ALA A 167 -11.60 -12.91 14.46
C ALA A 167 -11.12 -11.48 14.19
N GLY A 168 -11.30 -10.56 15.14
CA GLY A 168 -10.85 -9.17 15.00
C GLY A 168 -9.33 -9.11 14.88
N ARG A 169 -8.63 -9.74 15.81
CA ARG A 169 -7.15 -9.79 15.82
C ARG A 169 -6.59 -10.54 14.62
N PHE A 170 -7.25 -11.62 14.20
CA PHE A 170 -6.88 -12.35 12.99
C PHE A 170 -6.93 -11.43 11.77
N LEU A 171 -8.07 -10.76 11.57
CA LEU A 171 -8.31 -9.91 10.40
C LEU A 171 -7.38 -8.69 10.41
N ASP A 172 -7.18 -8.06 11.57
CA ASP A 172 -6.24 -6.94 11.70
C ASP A 172 -4.81 -7.34 11.34
N GLY A 173 -4.34 -8.47 11.86
CA GLY A 173 -3.02 -9.00 11.55
C GLY A 173 -2.88 -9.32 10.06
N PHE A 174 -3.86 -10.01 9.49
CA PHE A 174 -3.89 -10.36 8.08
C PHE A 174 -3.92 -9.12 7.18
N PHE A 175 -4.84 -8.18 7.40
CA PHE A 175 -4.93 -6.97 6.59
C PHE A 175 -3.73 -6.04 6.78
N ASN A 176 -3.10 -6.03 7.95
CA ASN A 176 -1.82 -5.34 8.10
C ASN A 176 -0.75 -5.96 7.20
N ALA A 177 -0.61 -7.28 7.21
CA ALA A 177 0.36 -7.98 6.36
C ALA A 177 0.03 -7.87 4.85
N ALA A 178 -1.25 -7.86 4.50
CA ALA A 178 -1.71 -7.88 3.12
C ALA A 178 -1.83 -6.47 2.49
N VAL A 179 -2.37 -5.50 3.22
CA VAL A 179 -2.85 -4.22 2.68
C VAL A 179 -2.28 -3.00 3.38
N TYR A 180 -2.10 -2.99 4.71
CA TYR A 180 -1.79 -1.73 5.40
C TYR A 180 -0.30 -1.48 5.61
N SER A 181 0.51 -2.52 5.85
CA SER A 181 1.96 -2.39 5.97
C SER A 181 2.60 -1.88 4.67
N ASP A 182 3.75 -1.22 4.76
CA ASP A 182 4.48 -0.69 3.60
C ASP A 182 4.76 -1.77 2.54
N GLY A 183 5.00 -3.01 2.98
CA GLY A 183 5.21 -4.20 2.14
C GLY A 183 3.96 -5.06 1.88
N GLY A 184 2.75 -4.49 2.00
CA GLY A 184 1.50 -5.23 1.81
C GLY A 184 1.44 -5.99 0.48
N PHE A 185 1.39 -7.32 0.53
CA PHE A 185 1.63 -8.18 -0.64
C PHE A 185 0.51 -8.15 -1.70
N VAL A 186 -0.71 -7.73 -1.36
CA VAL A 186 -1.81 -7.58 -2.34
C VAL A 186 -1.93 -6.16 -2.91
N LYS A 187 -1.12 -5.21 -2.42
CA LYS A 187 -1.07 -3.87 -3.00
C LYS A 187 -0.60 -3.98 -4.44
N ARG A 188 -1.31 -3.35 -5.38
CA ARG A 188 -0.99 -3.44 -6.83
C ARG A 188 0.48 -3.16 -7.13
N VAL A 189 1.01 -2.06 -6.60
CA VAL A 189 2.40 -1.65 -6.84
C VAL A 189 3.41 -2.65 -6.25
N VAL A 190 3.17 -3.14 -5.04
CA VAL A 190 4.06 -4.08 -4.35
C VAL A 190 4.01 -5.44 -5.04
N LEU A 191 2.82 -5.95 -5.35
CA LEU A 191 2.63 -7.22 -6.05
C LEU A 191 3.33 -7.20 -7.42
N VAL A 192 3.06 -6.19 -8.25
CA VAL A 192 3.65 -6.08 -9.60
C VAL A 192 5.17 -5.97 -9.53
N SER A 193 5.70 -5.13 -8.63
CA SER A 193 7.15 -4.98 -8.48
C SER A 193 7.83 -6.26 -7.98
N SER A 194 7.22 -6.95 -7.01
CA SER A 194 7.69 -8.23 -6.49
C SER A 194 7.70 -9.30 -7.58
N LEU A 195 6.58 -9.48 -8.27
CA LEU A 195 6.46 -10.46 -9.36
C LEU A 195 7.47 -10.16 -10.46
N ARG A 196 7.59 -8.91 -10.91
CA ARG A 196 8.58 -8.50 -11.92
C ARG A 196 10.00 -8.84 -11.51
N ALA A 197 10.35 -8.63 -10.23
CA ALA A 197 11.65 -9.02 -9.71
C ALA A 197 11.86 -10.54 -9.77
N GLN A 198 10.83 -11.34 -9.49
CA GLN A 198 10.91 -12.80 -9.61
C GLN A 198 11.00 -13.26 -11.07
N TYR A 199 10.22 -12.69 -11.99
CA TYR A 199 10.35 -12.94 -13.43
C TYR A 199 11.77 -12.65 -13.93
N SER A 200 12.33 -11.50 -13.57
CA SER A 200 13.69 -11.13 -13.95
C SER A 200 14.73 -12.12 -13.42
N ARG A 201 14.60 -12.56 -12.16
CA ARG A 201 15.49 -13.56 -11.56
C ARG A 201 15.35 -14.92 -12.22
N ALA A 202 14.12 -15.34 -12.56
CA ALA A 202 13.87 -16.59 -13.25
C ALA A 202 14.52 -16.61 -14.65
N ILE A 203 14.34 -15.52 -15.42
CA ILE A 203 14.98 -15.35 -16.73
C ILE A 203 16.51 -15.40 -16.60
N GLU A 204 17.08 -14.66 -15.65
CA GLU A 204 18.53 -14.63 -15.42
C GLU A 204 19.06 -16.02 -15.02
N ARG A 205 18.37 -16.73 -14.12
CA ARG A 205 18.72 -18.09 -13.70
C ARG A 205 18.65 -19.08 -14.85
N LEU A 206 17.62 -19.02 -15.70
CA LEU A 206 17.51 -19.88 -16.87
C LEU A 206 18.71 -19.69 -17.80
N SER A 207 19.04 -18.45 -18.15
CA SER A 207 20.17 -18.16 -19.02
C SER A 207 21.51 -18.56 -18.40
N GLN A 208 21.74 -18.28 -17.11
CA GLN A 208 23.01 -18.57 -16.44
C GLN A 208 23.20 -20.05 -16.08
N SER A 209 22.13 -20.82 -15.89
CA SER A 209 22.19 -22.22 -15.47
C SER A 209 22.99 -23.08 -16.46
N VAL A 210 22.66 -22.98 -17.74
CA VAL A 210 23.34 -23.69 -18.83
C VAL A 210 24.78 -23.20 -18.99
N GLU A 211 24.99 -21.89 -18.99
CA GLU A 211 26.34 -21.31 -19.13
C GLU A 211 27.28 -21.74 -18.00
N THR A 212 26.78 -21.75 -16.76
CA THR A 212 27.57 -22.10 -15.58
C THR A 212 27.89 -23.60 -15.55
N ALA A 213 26.92 -24.45 -15.85
CA ALA A 213 27.10 -25.90 -15.86
C ALA A 213 28.03 -26.37 -17.01
N MET A 214 27.97 -25.69 -18.16
CA MET A 214 28.76 -26.01 -19.34
C MET A 214 30.00 -25.13 -19.50
N LYS A 215 30.49 -24.51 -18.43
CA LYS A 215 31.73 -23.72 -18.47
C LYS A 215 32.94 -24.60 -18.82
N GLU A 216 33.82 -24.07 -19.64
CA GLU A 216 35.10 -24.72 -19.97
C GLU A 216 35.99 -24.79 -18.73
N LEU A 217 36.53 -25.97 -18.47
CA LEU A 217 37.46 -26.24 -17.38
C LEU A 217 38.87 -26.46 -17.94
N PRO A 218 39.92 -26.14 -17.17
CA PRO A 218 41.31 -26.35 -17.61
C PRO A 218 41.65 -27.82 -17.95
N ILE A 219 40.85 -28.77 -17.46
CA ILE A 219 41.02 -30.21 -17.65
C ILE A 219 40.26 -30.76 -18.88
N ASP A 220 39.48 -29.92 -19.59
CA ASP A 220 38.66 -30.36 -20.71
C ASP A 220 39.51 -30.63 -21.96
N THR A 221 39.25 -31.78 -22.59
CA THR A 221 39.79 -32.06 -23.93
C THR A 221 39.04 -31.29 -25.00
N ASP A 222 39.62 -31.13 -26.19
CA ASP A 222 38.97 -30.41 -27.30
C ASP A 222 37.59 -31.01 -27.65
N ALA A 223 37.46 -32.34 -27.58
CA ALA A 223 36.16 -33.02 -27.74
C ALA A 223 35.14 -32.66 -26.64
N THR A 224 35.57 -32.56 -25.39
CA THR A 224 34.70 -32.16 -24.26
C THR A 224 34.28 -30.69 -24.37
N LYS A 225 35.16 -29.82 -24.87
CA LYS A 225 34.84 -28.41 -25.14
C LYS A 225 33.81 -28.29 -26.25
N GLU A 226 33.94 -29.06 -27.32
CA GLU A 226 32.98 -29.09 -28.43
C GLU A 226 31.61 -29.59 -27.97
N MET A 227 31.55 -30.66 -27.15
CA MET A 227 30.29 -31.14 -26.56
C MET A 227 29.62 -30.08 -25.66
N LYS A 228 30.39 -29.41 -24.80
CA LYS A 228 29.87 -28.32 -23.95
C LYS A 228 29.37 -27.13 -24.76
N ALA A 229 30.08 -26.75 -25.82
CA ALA A 229 29.67 -25.67 -26.72
C ALA A 229 28.36 -26.02 -27.43
N ARG A 230 28.24 -27.26 -27.92
CA ARG A 230 27.04 -27.75 -28.59
C ARG A 230 25.82 -27.81 -27.67
N ILE A 231 25.98 -28.33 -26.45
CA ILE A 231 24.91 -28.32 -25.43
C ILE A 231 24.49 -26.88 -25.14
N ARG A 232 25.43 -25.94 -25.03
CA ARG A 232 25.10 -24.53 -24.77
C ARG A 232 24.28 -23.91 -25.90
N GLU A 233 24.67 -24.12 -27.14
CA GLU A 233 23.98 -23.57 -28.31
C GLU A 233 22.58 -24.18 -28.49
N GLU A 234 22.46 -25.50 -28.45
CA GLU A 234 21.17 -26.17 -28.63
C GLU A 234 20.22 -25.90 -27.44
N SER A 235 20.74 -25.81 -26.21
CA SER A 235 19.92 -25.41 -25.05
C SER A 235 19.47 -23.95 -25.12
N ALA A 236 20.27 -23.04 -25.68
CA ALA A 236 19.88 -21.65 -25.84
C ALA A 236 18.67 -21.51 -26.78
N VAL A 237 18.62 -22.30 -27.85
CA VAL A 237 17.47 -22.36 -28.77
C VAL A 237 16.21 -22.86 -28.04
N LEU A 238 16.34 -23.91 -27.23
CA LEU A 238 15.22 -24.45 -26.45
C LEU A 238 14.71 -23.49 -25.36
N LEU A 239 15.58 -22.63 -24.82
CA LEU A 239 15.21 -21.63 -23.82
C LEU A 239 14.65 -20.33 -24.41
N GLU A 240 14.85 -20.04 -25.69
CA GLU A 240 14.41 -18.79 -26.32
C GLU A 240 12.88 -18.59 -26.18
N GLY A 241 12.10 -19.63 -26.44
CA GLY A 241 10.64 -19.62 -26.32
C GLY A 241 10.17 -19.32 -24.89
N PRO A 242 10.52 -20.15 -23.88
CA PRO A 242 10.16 -19.93 -22.48
C PRO A 242 10.62 -18.57 -21.93
N VAL A 243 11.84 -18.13 -22.27
CA VAL A 243 12.36 -16.82 -21.85
C VAL A 243 11.55 -15.68 -22.46
N ALA A 244 11.20 -15.76 -23.75
CA ALA A 244 10.35 -14.76 -24.40
C ALA A 244 8.93 -14.75 -23.80
N ALA A 245 8.37 -15.90 -23.46
CA ALA A 245 7.07 -16.02 -22.81
C ALA A 245 7.07 -15.37 -21.40
N LEU A 246 8.10 -15.63 -20.59
CA LEU A 246 8.29 -14.97 -19.29
C LEU A 246 8.46 -13.45 -19.44
N ALA A 247 9.25 -13.00 -20.41
CA ALA A 247 9.46 -11.56 -20.65
C ALA A 247 8.16 -10.86 -21.06
N LYS A 248 7.35 -11.48 -21.91
CA LYS A 248 6.03 -10.98 -22.30
C LYS A 248 5.06 -10.94 -21.13
N SER A 249 5.03 -12.00 -20.31
CA SER A 249 4.21 -12.05 -19.10
C SER A 249 4.61 -10.94 -18.13
N MET A 250 5.91 -10.74 -17.93
CA MET A 250 6.46 -9.65 -17.12
C MET A 250 6.06 -8.26 -17.63
N GLU A 251 6.04 -8.03 -18.95
CA GLU A 251 5.59 -6.76 -19.54
C GLU A 251 4.08 -6.54 -19.31
N SER A 252 3.27 -7.59 -19.46
CA SER A 252 1.83 -7.53 -19.22
C SER A 252 1.46 -7.14 -17.78
N LEU A 253 2.35 -7.42 -16.82
CA LEU A 253 2.13 -7.10 -15.40
C LEU A 253 1.96 -5.60 -15.13
N GLU A 254 2.58 -4.73 -15.94
CA GLU A 254 2.49 -3.28 -15.74
C GLU A 254 1.06 -2.76 -15.85
N SER A 255 0.20 -3.43 -16.63
CA SER A 255 -1.21 -3.06 -16.73
C SER A 255 -1.96 -3.17 -15.40
N TYR A 256 -1.58 -4.14 -14.54
CA TYR A 256 -2.20 -4.37 -13.23
C TYR A 256 -1.72 -3.39 -12.16
N ARG A 257 -0.66 -2.61 -12.43
CA ARG A 257 -0.11 -1.64 -11.48
C ARG A 257 -1.09 -0.51 -11.16
N THR A 258 -2.01 -0.23 -12.09
CA THR A 258 -3.04 0.81 -11.97
C THR A 258 -4.42 0.19 -11.93
N GLY A 259 -5.35 0.79 -11.20
CA GLY A 259 -6.72 0.29 -11.06
C GLY A 259 -7.60 1.22 -10.24
N THR A 260 -8.87 0.83 -10.08
CA THR A 260 -9.87 1.59 -9.32
C THR A 260 -9.62 1.55 -7.82
N THR A 261 -8.95 0.51 -7.33
CA THR A 261 -8.58 0.30 -5.94
C THR A 261 -7.06 0.11 -5.82
N GLY A 262 -6.49 0.40 -4.64
CA GLY A 262 -5.06 0.17 -4.39
C GLY A 262 -4.67 -1.31 -4.25
N VAL A 263 -5.65 -2.21 -4.29
CA VAL A 263 -5.51 -3.66 -4.12
C VAL A 263 -5.83 -4.35 -5.45
N THR A 264 -5.12 -5.43 -5.75
CA THR A 264 -5.39 -6.22 -6.97
C THR A 264 -6.70 -7.00 -6.81
N GLU A 265 -7.55 -6.95 -7.84
CA GLU A 265 -8.84 -7.66 -7.83
C GLU A 265 -8.62 -9.18 -7.94
N LEU A 266 -9.56 -9.98 -7.43
CA LEU A 266 -9.44 -11.44 -7.45
C LEU A 266 -9.34 -12.00 -8.87
N SER A 267 -10.14 -11.46 -9.80
CA SER A 267 -10.13 -11.88 -11.20
C SER A 267 -8.82 -11.51 -11.93
N GLU A 268 -8.15 -10.44 -11.51
CA GLU A 268 -6.82 -10.08 -12.01
C GLU A 268 -5.77 -11.06 -11.47
N LEU A 269 -5.85 -11.40 -10.18
CA LEU A 269 -4.97 -12.40 -9.55
C LEU A 269 -5.12 -13.78 -10.21
N GLU A 270 -6.34 -14.21 -10.51
CA GLU A 270 -6.60 -15.48 -11.19
C GLU A 270 -5.93 -15.55 -12.57
N ARG A 271 -5.94 -14.45 -13.32
CA ARG A 271 -5.25 -14.35 -14.62
C ARG A 271 -3.73 -14.42 -14.45
N ILE A 272 -3.18 -13.65 -13.52
CA ILE A 272 -1.73 -13.66 -13.22
C ILE A 272 -1.27 -15.07 -12.82
N VAL A 273 -2.04 -15.77 -11.99
CA VAL A 273 -1.74 -17.14 -11.55
C VAL A 273 -1.84 -18.12 -12.73
N ALA A 274 -2.81 -17.96 -13.62
CA ALA A 274 -2.93 -18.80 -14.82
C ALA A 274 -1.74 -18.61 -15.77
N ASP A 275 -1.34 -17.36 -16.02
CA ASP A 275 -0.19 -17.03 -16.87
C ASP A 275 1.12 -17.56 -16.28
N LEU A 276 1.30 -17.45 -14.95
CA LEU A 276 2.43 -18.03 -14.23
C LEU A 276 2.49 -19.55 -14.40
N ARG A 277 1.38 -20.25 -14.18
CA ARG A 277 1.31 -21.71 -14.32
C ARG A 277 1.64 -22.15 -15.75
N SER A 278 1.10 -21.47 -16.74
CA SER A 278 1.42 -21.73 -18.16
C SER A 278 2.92 -21.57 -18.42
N SER A 279 3.53 -20.50 -17.91
CA SER A 279 4.96 -20.25 -18.06
C SER A 279 5.81 -21.32 -17.35
N THR A 280 5.40 -21.76 -16.15
CA THR A 280 6.07 -22.84 -15.42
C THR A 280 6.04 -24.15 -16.18
N ASP A 281 4.91 -24.48 -16.82
CA ASP A 281 4.77 -25.71 -17.61
C ASP A 281 5.63 -25.67 -18.89
N GLU A 282 5.72 -24.52 -19.56
CA GLU A 282 6.63 -24.33 -20.69
C GLU A 282 8.11 -24.50 -20.28
N ILE A 283 8.50 -23.93 -19.13
CA ILE A 283 9.86 -24.09 -18.59
C ILE A 283 10.14 -25.55 -18.28
N ARG A 284 9.24 -26.26 -17.58
CA ARG A 284 9.44 -27.69 -17.27
C ARG A 284 9.62 -28.53 -18.52
N LYS A 285 8.85 -28.25 -19.58
CA LYS A 285 8.99 -28.93 -20.86
C LYS A 285 10.38 -28.67 -21.47
N ALA A 286 10.81 -27.42 -21.55
CA ALA A 286 12.13 -27.07 -22.08
C ALA A 286 13.27 -27.68 -21.25
N VAL A 287 13.17 -27.67 -19.92
CA VAL A 287 14.14 -28.32 -19.02
C VAL A 287 14.26 -29.81 -19.32
N SER A 288 13.13 -30.52 -19.49
CA SER A 288 13.14 -31.94 -19.82
C SER A 288 13.79 -32.22 -21.18
N GLU A 289 13.56 -31.37 -22.19
CA GLU A 289 14.19 -31.50 -23.52
C GLU A 289 15.70 -31.24 -23.45
N ILE A 290 16.13 -30.25 -22.67
CA ILE A 290 17.54 -29.92 -22.45
C ILE A 290 18.28 -31.06 -21.74
N ILE A 291 17.67 -31.67 -20.72
CA ILE A 291 18.26 -32.81 -20.01
C ILE A 291 18.46 -33.98 -20.98
N ALA A 292 17.43 -34.36 -21.74
CA ALA A 292 17.53 -35.45 -22.72
C ALA A 292 18.60 -35.19 -23.79
N LEU A 293 18.67 -33.96 -24.30
CA LEU A 293 19.68 -33.52 -25.27
C LEU A 293 21.09 -33.58 -24.70
N SER A 294 21.27 -33.19 -23.43
CA SER A 294 22.57 -33.25 -22.76
C SER A 294 23.04 -34.69 -22.52
N GLU A 295 22.12 -35.63 -22.26
CA GLU A 295 22.41 -37.05 -22.14
C GLU A 295 22.78 -37.68 -23.50
N GLU A 296 22.07 -37.30 -24.56
CA GLU A 296 22.35 -37.76 -25.93
C GLU A 296 23.73 -37.28 -26.41
N ILE A 297 24.04 -35.99 -26.27
CA ILE A 297 25.31 -35.41 -26.71
C ILE A 297 26.50 -35.93 -25.89
N SER A 298 26.29 -36.15 -24.58
CA SER A 298 27.36 -36.67 -23.73
C SER A 298 27.63 -38.16 -23.95
N ALA A 299 26.69 -38.93 -24.51
CA ALA A 299 26.83 -40.34 -24.87
C ALA A 299 27.46 -41.24 -23.77
N GLY A 300 27.28 -40.87 -22.50
CA GLY A 300 27.87 -41.57 -21.35
C GLY A 300 29.35 -41.26 -21.05
N ASP A 301 29.92 -40.18 -21.60
CA ASP A 301 31.28 -39.74 -21.26
C ASP A 301 31.36 -39.40 -19.76
N ALA A 302 32.22 -40.14 -19.04
CA ALA A 302 32.45 -39.97 -17.62
C ALA A 302 32.88 -38.54 -17.26
N ARG A 303 33.54 -37.81 -18.16
CA ARG A 303 33.99 -36.41 -17.96
C ARG A 303 32.86 -35.40 -18.04
N MET A 304 31.77 -35.72 -18.74
CA MET A 304 30.58 -34.86 -18.85
C MET A 304 29.57 -35.11 -17.73
N SER A 305 29.64 -36.26 -17.06
CA SER A 305 28.69 -36.67 -16.02
C SER A 305 28.46 -35.64 -14.89
N LEU A 306 29.52 -34.94 -14.48
CA LEU A 306 29.41 -33.91 -13.42
C LEU A 306 28.70 -32.65 -13.94
N SER A 307 29.05 -32.18 -15.13
CA SER A 307 28.42 -31.01 -15.76
C SER A 307 26.94 -31.26 -16.07
N VAL A 308 26.59 -32.46 -16.56
CA VAL A 308 25.20 -32.85 -16.83
C VAL A 308 24.36 -32.90 -15.54
N ARG A 309 24.88 -33.50 -14.46
CA ARG A 309 24.18 -33.52 -13.17
C ARG A 309 24.04 -32.13 -12.53
N GLN A 310 25.03 -31.26 -12.73
CA GLN A 310 24.95 -29.89 -12.25
C GLN A 310 23.91 -29.08 -13.03
N LEU A 311 23.83 -29.29 -14.34
CA LEU A 311 22.80 -28.73 -15.22
C LEU A 311 21.40 -29.17 -14.77
N GLU A 312 21.17 -30.48 -14.65
CA GLU A 312 19.92 -31.09 -14.19
C GLU A 312 19.44 -30.46 -12.88
N ARG A 313 20.28 -30.47 -11.84
CA ARG A 313 19.93 -29.85 -10.54
C ARG A 313 19.64 -28.36 -10.64
N SER A 314 20.42 -27.64 -11.45
CA SER A 314 20.22 -26.20 -11.57
C SER A 314 18.90 -25.88 -12.25
N LEU A 315 18.53 -26.62 -13.29
CA LEU A 315 17.30 -26.42 -14.06
C LEU A 315 16.05 -26.91 -13.32
N GLU A 316 16.13 -28.03 -12.61
CA GLU A 316 15.02 -28.55 -11.79
C GLU A 316 14.64 -27.64 -10.62
N SER A 317 15.60 -26.85 -10.11
CA SER A 317 15.35 -25.94 -8.99
C SER A 317 14.65 -24.62 -9.38
N ILE A 318 14.54 -24.32 -10.67
CA ILE A 318 14.02 -23.03 -11.16
C ILE A 318 12.48 -22.94 -11.11
N PRO A 319 11.71 -23.98 -11.49
CA PRO A 319 10.24 -23.96 -11.39
C PRO A 319 9.69 -23.87 -9.96
N ASP A 320 10.48 -24.22 -8.96
CA ASP A 320 10.06 -24.38 -7.56
C ASP A 320 10.38 -23.15 -6.68
N GLY A 321 11.09 -22.14 -7.20
CA GLY A 321 11.53 -20.95 -6.47
C GLY A 321 10.94 -19.65 -7.01
#